data_AF-A0A182S8Z1-F1
#
_entry.id   AF-A0A182S8Z1-F1
#
_cell.length_a   1.000
_cell.length_b   1.000
_cell.length_c   1.000
_cell.angle_alpha   90.00
_cell.angle_beta   90.00
_cell.angle_gamma   90.00
#
_symmetry.space_group_name_H-M   'P 1'
#
loop_
_entity.id
_entity.type
_entity.pdbx_description
1 polymer ?
#
loop_
_entity_poly.entity_id
_entity_poly.type
_entity_poly.pdbx_seq_one_letter_code
_entity_poly.pdbx_strand_id
1 'polypeptide(L)'
;SIFKTNERVDVKQRTGCLTYQEDPTRLITNQINPGSYNHCLWQLEPLNLLRLVGQPEVINITRMLLIPPGTRKMRCLLEPIGSAEHENPYMNLYAHHVTDCVFGDRLHALPIYLGLTQILQDDPRAMHKSLDAWQLRLLTVVLDKCDWPYKIPGERGFLSISLLQSLLKRIWKRCDEQFARYKPIVHQYLNLRTISDPNEGLVGESSRDCPMETENESNPERRREHLLNLVKLIVLYDLPYGTLPSEAGTWRIIQYNY
;
A
#
# COMPACT_ATOMS: atom_id res chain seq x y z
N SER A 1 -26.86 34.48 -19.37
CA SER A 1 -26.14 34.05 -20.58
C SER A 1 -24.66 34.30 -20.34
N ILE A 2 -23.82 33.25 -20.41
CA ILE A 2 -22.36 33.32 -20.24
C ILE A 2 -21.71 34.25 -21.30
N PHE A 3 -22.41 34.46 -22.42
CA PHE A 3 -21.96 35.27 -23.55
C PHE A 3 -22.05 36.79 -23.36
N LYS A 4 -22.48 37.31 -22.20
CA LYS A 4 -22.72 38.76 -22.05
C LYS A 4 -21.55 39.57 -21.51
N THR A 5 -20.53 38.94 -20.93
CA THR A 5 -19.53 39.68 -20.15
C THR A 5 -18.07 39.37 -20.44
N ASN A 6 -17.71 38.27 -21.13
CA ASN A 6 -16.31 38.05 -21.57
C ASN A 6 -16.07 36.86 -22.53
N GLU A 7 -17.11 36.23 -23.11
CA GLU A 7 -17.01 35.14 -24.12
C GLU A 7 -15.92 34.08 -23.90
N ARG A 8 -15.59 33.77 -22.64
CA ARG A 8 -14.53 32.81 -22.29
C ARG A 8 -15.11 31.71 -21.42
N VAL A 9 -14.71 30.49 -21.74
CA VAL A 9 -15.00 29.29 -20.95
C VAL A 9 -13.66 28.66 -20.61
N ASP A 10 -13.35 28.59 -19.33
CA ASP A 10 -12.16 27.91 -18.86
C ASP A 10 -12.40 26.40 -18.90
N VAL A 11 -11.59 25.70 -19.69
CA VAL A 11 -11.68 24.24 -19.86
C VAL A 11 -10.40 23.64 -19.31
N LYS A 12 -10.53 22.72 -18.35
CA LYS A 12 -9.40 21.97 -17.81
C LYS A 12 -9.08 20.78 -18.72
N GLN A 13 -7.82 20.67 -19.12
CA GLN A 13 -7.32 19.50 -19.83
C GLN A 13 -7.30 18.28 -18.90
N ARG A 14 -7.76 17.14 -19.42
CA ARG A 14 -7.70 15.85 -18.72
C ARG A 14 -6.27 15.33 -18.71
N THR A 15 -5.80 14.87 -17.55
CA THR A 15 -4.47 14.26 -17.44
C THR A 15 -4.40 12.98 -18.28
N GLY A 16 -3.23 12.75 -18.90
CA GLY A 16 -2.99 11.60 -19.77
C GLY A 16 -3.54 11.73 -21.20
N CYS A 17 -4.09 12.88 -21.58
CA CYS A 17 -4.52 13.17 -22.95
C CYS A 17 -3.84 14.42 -23.51
N LEU A 18 -3.43 14.39 -24.78
CA LEU A 18 -2.94 15.58 -25.48
C LEU A 18 -4.11 16.52 -25.84
N THR A 19 -3.80 17.80 -26.02
CA THR A 19 -4.77 18.77 -26.54
C THR A 19 -5.09 18.48 -28.01
N TYR A 20 -6.23 18.98 -28.50
CA TYR A 20 -6.57 18.88 -29.93
C TYR A 20 -5.59 19.61 -30.85
N GLN A 21 -4.82 20.57 -30.32
CA GLN A 21 -3.78 21.26 -31.09
C GLN A 21 -2.54 20.38 -31.24
N GLU A 22 -2.20 19.61 -30.21
CA GLU A 22 -1.05 18.70 -30.19
C GLU A 22 -1.34 17.38 -30.92
N ASP A 23 -2.56 16.86 -30.82
CA ASP A 23 -2.95 15.57 -31.38
C ASP A 23 -4.40 15.62 -31.93
N PRO A 24 -4.62 16.31 -33.08
CA PRO A 24 -5.95 16.54 -33.63
C PRO A 24 -6.68 15.25 -34.00
N THR A 25 -5.94 14.23 -34.43
CA THR A 25 -6.48 12.91 -34.80
C THR A 25 -6.57 11.93 -33.62
N ARG A 26 -6.11 12.34 -32.42
CA ARG A 26 -6.01 11.50 -31.21
C ARG A 26 -5.19 10.22 -31.39
N LEU A 27 -4.36 10.13 -32.42
CA LEU A 27 -3.58 8.93 -32.71
C LEU A 27 -2.53 8.67 -31.64
N ILE A 28 -1.83 9.73 -31.22
CA ILE A 28 -0.77 9.65 -30.22
C ILE A 28 -1.38 9.32 -28.85
N THR A 29 -2.48 9.99 -28.50
CA THR A 29 -3.23 9.75 -27.27
C THR A 29 -3.74 8.32 -27.20
N ASN A 30 -4.25 7.76 -28.31
CA ASN A 30 -4.71 6.38 -28.37
C ASN A 30 -3.55 5.36 -28.36
N GLN A 31 -2.37 5.71 -28.87
CA GLN A 31 -1.17 4.88 -28.75
C GLN A 31 -0.67 4.80 -27.30
N ILE A 32 -0.68 5.94 -26.60
CA ILE A 32 -0.21 6.04 -25.22
C ILE A 32 -1.25 5.46 -24.25
N ASN A 33 -2.54 5.62 -24.56
CA ASN A 33 -3.66 5.10 -23.79
C ASN A 33 -4.57 4.25 -24.70
N PRO A 34 -4.22 2.97 -24.94
CA PRO A 34 -4.95 2.09 -25.87
C PRO A 34 -6.40 1.77 -25.47
N GLY A 35 -6.93 2.35 -24.39
CA GLY A 35 -8.33 2.17 -24.00
C GLY A 35 -8.58 0.87 -23.24
N SER A 36 -9.00 1.05 -21.98
CA SER A 36 -9.86 0.14 -21.18
C SER A 36 -9.51 -1.35 -21.03
N TYR A 37 -8.27 -1.78 -21.23
CA TYR A 37 -7.83 -3.10 -20.74
C TYR A 37 -6.74 -2.91 -19.70
N ASN A 38 -7.06 -3.23 -18.44
CA ASN A 38 -6.11 -3.23 -17.32
C ASN A 38 -4.82 -4.02 -17.64
N HIS A 39 -4.87 -4.95 -18.58
CA HIS A 39 -3.72 -5.72 -19.06
C HIS A 39 -2.70 -4.89 -19.86
N CYS A 40 -3.12 -3.86 -20.60
CA CYS A 40 -2.22 -3.02 -21.38
C CYS A 40 -1.39 -2.05 -20.51
N LEU A 41 -1.88 -1.72 -19.30
CA LEU A 41 -1.17 -0.84 -18.35
C LEU A 41 0.14 -1.45 -17.84
N TRP A 42 0.24 -2.79 -17.82
CA TRP A 42 1.44 -3.53 -17.42
C TRP A 42 2.55 -3.54 -18.48
N GLN A 43 2.23 -3.17 -19.72
CA GLN A 43 3.15 -3.21 -20.86
C GLN A 43 3.55 -1.81 -21.35
N LEU A 44 3.12 -0.75 -20.66
CA LEU A 44 3.44 0.61 -21.08
C LEU A 44 4.93 0.90 -20.86
N GLU A 45 5.62 1.22 -21.95
CA GLU A 45 6.97 1.78 -21.90
C GLU A 45 6.94 3.19 -21.26
N PRO A 46 7.66 3.43 -20.15
CA PRO A 46 7.62 4.71 -19.44
C PRO A 46 7.98 5.93 -20.30
N LEU A 47 8.83 5.75 -21.32
CA LEU A 47 9.22 6.81 -22.25
C LEU A 47 8.03 7.38 -23.04
N ASN A 48 6.96 6.60 -23.24
CA ASN A 48 5.76 7.07 -23.93
C ASN A 48 5.03 8.17 -23.15
N LEU A 49 5.13 8.20 -21.81
CA LEU A 49 4.55 9.27 -21.00
C LEU A 49 5.22 10.63 -21.21
N LEU A 50 6.49 10.65 -21.66
CA LEU A 50 7.20 11.89 -21.99
C LEU A 50 6.63 12.61 -23.22
N ARG A 51 5.82 11.92 -24.02
CA ARG A 51 5.13 12.51 -25.18
C ARG A 51 3.99 13.45 -24.77
N LEU A 52 3.59 13.47 -23.49
CA LEU A 52 2.58 14.37 -22.93
C LEU A 52 3.15 15.77 -22.63
N VAL A 53 3.64 16.47 -23.67
CA VAL A 53 4.43 17.71 -23.56
C VAL A 53 3.73 18.82 -22.75
N GLY A 54 2.40 18.99 -22.91
CA GLY A 54 1.61 19.96 -22.16
C GLY A 54 1.34 19.62 -20.68
N GLN A 55 1.90 18.52 -20.14
CA GLN A 55 1.64 18.06 -18.77
C GLN A 55 2.94 17.91 -17.96
N PRO A 56 3.50 19.02 -17.44
CA PRO A 56 4.80 19.01 -16.78
C PRO A 56 4.83 18.13 -15.53
N GLU A 57 3.72 17.99 -14.82
CA GLU A 57 3.62 17.12 -13.64
C GLU A 57 3.84 15.65 -14.02
N VAL A 58 3.24 15.20 -15.12
CA VAL A 58 3.38 13.82 -15.62
C VAL A 58 4.82 13.55 -16.06
N ILE A 59 5.42 14.51 -16.77
CA ILE A 59 6.81 14.42 -17.22
C ILE A 59 7.76 14.34 -16.02
N ASN A 60 7.57 15.19 -15.02
CA ASN A 60 8.41 15.22 -13.82
C ASN A 60 8.29 13.93 -13.01
N ILE A 61 7.06 13.43 -12.80
CA ILE A 61 6.81 12.15 -12.12
C ILE A 61 7.48 11.00 -12.89
N THR A 62 7.32 10.95 -14.21
CA THR A 62 7.91 9.91 -15.06
C THR A 62 9.44 9.92 -14.95
N ARG A 63 10.05 11.11 -15.04
CA ARG A 63 11.51 11.27 -14.90
C ARG A 63 12.03 10.92 -13.51
N MET A 64 11.26 11.24 -12.48
CA MET A 64 11.66 11.01 -11.10
C MET A 64 11.51 9.52 -10.72
N LEU A 65 10.40 8.88 -11.07
CA LEU A 65 10.04 7.56 -10.55
C LEU A 65 10.32 6.41 -11.53
N LEU A 66 10.26 6.65 -12.84
CA LEU A 66 10.26 5.57 -13.84
C LEU A 66 11.52 5.54 -14.70
N ILE A 67 12.17 6.68 -14.87
CA ILE A 67 13.41 6.77 -15.64
C ILE A 67 14.56 6.72 -14.64
N PRO A 68 15.44 5.71 -14.70
CA PRO A 68 16.56 5.64 -13.79
C PRO A 68 17.41 6.91 -13.94
N PRO A 69 17.71 7.63 -12.85
CA PRO A 69 18.59 8.78 -12.96
C PRO A 69 19.95 8.31 -13.45
N GLY A 70 20.54 9.04 -14.41
CA GLY A 70 21.91 8.79 -14.85
C GLY A 70 22.94 8.97 -13.73
N THR A 71 22.55 9.61 -12.62
CA THR A 71 23.40 9.85 -11.44
C THR A 71 22.92 9.08 -10.21
N ARG A 72 23.84 8.30 -9.62
CA ARG A 72 23.61 7.43 -8.45
C ARG A 72 23.04 8.16 -7.22
N LYS A 73 23.33 9.45 -7.04
CA LYS A 73 22.90 10.27 -5.89
C LYS A 73 21.40 10.55 -5.86
N MET A 74 20.74 10.70 -7.00
CA MET A 74 19.29 10.94 -7.05
C MET A 74 18.50 9.66 -6.73
N ARG A 75 19.06 8.49 -7.05
CA ARG A 75 18.45 7.18 -6.74
C ARG A 75 18.32 6.96 -5.22
N CYS A 76 19.35 7.33 -4.44
CA CYS A 76 19.35 7.18 -2.98
C CYS A 76 18.29 8.03 -2.25
N LEU A 77 17.76 9.10 -2.85
CA LEU A 77 16.71 9.92 -2.24
C LEU A 77 15.32 9.29 -2.36
N LEU A 78 15.13 8.42 -3.36
CA LEU A 78 13.90 7.66 -3.57
C LEU A 78 13.97 6.29 -2.88
N GLU A 79 15.19 5.74 -2.74
CA GLU A 79 15.46 4.44 -2.14
C GLU A 79 16.48 4.60 -0.99
N PRO A 80 16.03 4.88 0.25
CA PRO A 80 16.94 5.10 1.37
C PRO A 80 17.70 3.83 1.79
N ILE A 81 17.26 2.65 1.35
CA ILE A 81 17.71 1.35 1.85
C ILE A 81 18.19 0.46 0.69
N GLY A 82 19.35 0.81 0.11
CA GLY A 82 20.32 -0.18 -0.39
C GLY A 82 20.19 -0.71 -1.83
N SER A 83 21.38 -0.88 -2.43
CA SER A 83 21.72 -1.65 -3.64
C SER A 83 21.48 -1.00 -5.01
N ALA A 84 22.59 -0.52 -5.60
CA ALA A 84 22.65 0.01 -6.96
C ALA A 84 22.74 -1.05 -8.07
N GLU A 85 22.67 -2.35 -7.74
CA GLU A 85 22.97 -3.45 -8.66
C GLU A 85 21.79 -4.39 -8.97
N HIS A 86 20.66 -4.24 -8.29
CA HIS A 86 19.46 -5.00 -8.64
C HIS A 86 18.55 -4.12 -9.51
N GLU A 87 18.17 -4.62 -10.68
CA GLU A 87 16.95 -4.14 -11.35
C GLU A 87 15.85 -4.13 -10.29
N ASN A 88 15.41 -2.93 -9.92
CA ASN A 88 14.51 -2.78 -8.80
C ASN A 88 13.21 -3.55 -9.15
N PRO A 89 12.88 -4.62 -8.39
CA PRO A 89 11.72 -5.48 -8.69
C PRO A 89 10.38 -4.72 -8.58
N TYR A 90 10.41 -3.51 -8.01
CA TYR A 90 9.28 -2.60 -7.87
C TYR A 90 9.22 -1.53 -8.97
N MET A 91 10.15 -1.45 -9.92
CA MET A 91 10.05 -0.49 -11.04
C MET A 91 8.79 -0.73 -11.87
N ASN A 92 8.44 -2.00 -12.11
CA ASN A 92 7.19 -2.35 -12.78
C ASN A 92 5.97 -1.94 -11.96
N LEU A 93 6.06 -1.99 -10.63
CA LEU A 93 5.00 -1.55 -9.73
C LEU A 93 4.84 -0.02 -9.76
N TYR A 94 5.95 0.72 -9.70
CA TYR A 94 5.94 2.18 -9.86
C TYR A 94 5.41 2.61 -11.21
N ALA A 95 5.82 1.94 -12.29
CA ALA A 95 5.31 2.18 -13.63
C ALA A 95 3.79 2.01 -13.64
N HIS A 96 3.27 0.92 -13.07
CA HIS A 96 1.84 0.70 -12.98
C HIS A 96 1.11 1.78 -12.15
N HIS A 97 1.67 2.21 -11.02
CA HIS A 97 1.06 3.26 -10.20
C HIS A 97 0.96 4.58 -10.95
N VAL A 98 2.04 4.97 -11.62
CA VAL A 98 2.08 6.20 -12.40
C VAL A 98 1.10 6.11 -13.57
N THR A 99 1.07 5.00 -14.31
CA THR A 99 0.18 4.86 -15.48
C THR A 99 -1.30 4.81 -15.10
N ASP A 100 -1.67 4.09 -14.04
CA ASP A 100 -3.04 4.07 -13.51
C ASP A 100 -3.49 5.48 -13.09
N CYS A 101 -2.61 6.23 -12.41
CA CYS A 101 -2.91 7.59 -11.98
C CYS A 101 -3.00 8.58 -13.15
N VAL A 102 -2.11 8.48 -14.14
CA VAL A 102 -2.09 9.38 -15.31
C VAL A 102 -3.34 9.16 -16.17
N PHE A 103 -3.61 7.93 -16.60
CA PHE A 103 -4.74 7.64 -17.48
C PHE A 103 -6.09 7.63 -16.74
N GLY A 104 -6.04 7.38 -15.45
CA GLY A 104 -7.16 7.51 -14.53
C GLY A 104 -7.55 8.95 -14.22
N ASP A 105 -6.78 9.96 -14.64
CA ASP A 105 -6.94 11.37 -14.26
C ASP A 105 -6.93 11.58 -12.73
N ARG A 106 -6.04 10.83 -12.06
CA ARG A 106 -6.01 10.62 -10.60
C ARG A 106 -4.59 10.75 -10.03
N LEU A 107 -3.79 11.69 -10.53
CA LEU A 107 -2.42 11.93 -10.01
C LEU A 107 -2.35 12.17 -8.50
N HIS A 108 -3.39 12.76 -7.91
CA HIS A 108 -3.51 12.96 -6.47
C HIS A 108 -3.63 11.66 -5.66
N ALA A 109 -3.92 10.52 -6.31
CA ALA A 109 -3.90 9.19 -5.70
C ALA A 109 -2.50 8.57 -5.63
N LEU A 110 -1.55 9.06 -6.45
CA LEU A 110 -0.19 8.51 -6.53
C LEU A 110 0.53 8.46 -5.18
N PRO A 111 0.48 9.51 -4.31
CA PRO A 111 1.13 9.46 -3.00
C PRO A 111 0.63 8.30 -2.12
N ILE A 112 -0.63 7.87 -2.26
CA ILE A 112 -1.18 6.74 -1.51
C ILE A 112 -0.55 5.43 -2.00
N TYR A 113 -0.46 5.25 -3.32
CA TYR A 113 0.20 4.06 -3.90
C TYR A 113 1.68 4.00 -3.52
N LEU A 114 2.39 5.13 -3.55
CA LEU A 114 3.78 5.20 -3.13
C LEU A 114 3.92 4.90 -1.62
N GLY A 115 3.02 5.42 -0.77
CA GLY A 115 3.03 5.11 0.66
C GLY A 115 2.82 3.61 0.94
N LEU A 116 1.87 2.98 0.25
CA LEU A 116 1.63 1.52 0.36
C LEU A 116 2.82 0.71 -0.17
N THR A 117 3.46 1.18 -1.24
CA THR A 117 4.67 0.56 -1.78
C THR A 117 5.85 0.69 -0.83
N GLN A 118 5.99 1.83 -0.16
CA GLN A 118 7.00 2.04 0.87
C GLN A 118 6.81 1.06 2.03
N ILE A 119 5.57 0.86 2.51
CA ILE A 119 5.26 -0.14 3.54
C ILE A 119 5.65 -1.56 3.09
N LEU A 120 5.52 -1.87 1.79
CA LEU A 120 5.99 -3.13 1.20
C LEU A 120 7.51 -3.20 1.01
N GLN A 121 8.23 -2.09 1.05
CA GLN A 121 9.69 -2.08 0.86
C GLN A 121 10.43 -1.99 2.19
N ASP A 122 9.84 -1.31 3.18
CA ASP A 122 10.38 -1.20 4.52
C ASP A 122 10.57 -2.59 5.12
N ASP A 123 11.65 -2.74 5.89
CA ASP A 123 11.91 -3.98 6.62
C ASP A 123 10.70 -4.27 7.52
N PRO A 124 10.12 -5.48 7.48
CA PRO A 124 8.97 -5.84 8.31
C PRO A 124 9.23 -5.67 9.81
N ARG A 125 10.49 -5.69 10.26
CA ARG A 125 10.91 -5.37 11.64
C ARG A 125 10.92 -3.87 11.90
N ALA A 126 11.11 -3.08 10.84
CA ALA A 126 11.27 -1.64 10.81
C ALA A 126 10.00 -0.89 10.33
N MET A 127 8.82 -1.50 10.41
CA MET A 127 7.57 -0.82 10.08
C MET A 127 7.25 0.23 11.18
N HIS A 128 8.00 1.32 11.24
CA HIS A 128 8.22 2.11 12.46
C HIS A 128 7.06 3.04 12.86
N LYS A 129 6.02 3.23 12.02
CA LYS A 129 4.99 4.26 12.28
C LYS A 129 3.63 3.65 12.58
N SER A 130 3.13 3.86 13.80
CA SER A 130 1.76 3.54 14.20
C SER A 130 0.69 4.22 13.31
N LEU A 131 1.06 5.32 12.64
CA LEU A 131 0.22 6.01 11.67
C LEU A 131 -0.06 5.17 10.42
N ASP A 132 0.90 4.35 9.98
CA ASP A 132 0.74 3.46 8.83
C ASP A 132 -0.29 2.36 9.14
N ALA A 133 -0.31 1.85 10.39
CA ALA A 133 -1.30 0.86 10.82
C ALA A 133 -2.74 1.40 10.73
N TRP A 134 -2.96 2.65 11.16
CA TRP A 134 -4.26 3.31 11.02
C TRP A 134 -4.64 3.55 9.55
N GLN A 135 -3.68 3.99 8.72
CA GLN A 135 -3.93 4.18 7.29
C GLN A 135 -4.32 2.87 6.59
N LEU A 136 -3.62 1.78 6.88
CA LEU A 136 -3.95 0.44 6.35
C LEU A 136 -5.33 -0.04 6.80
N ARG A 137 -5.68 0.17 8.08
CA ARG A 137 -7.01 -0.16 8.60
C ARG A 137 -8.10 0.62 7.88
N LEU A 138 -7.94 1.94 7.75
CA LEU A 138 -8.89 2.80 7.04
C LEU A 138 -9.06 2.39 5.58
N LEU A 139 -7.97 2.12 4.87
CA LEU A 139 -8.02 1.68 3.47
C LEU A 139 -8.72 0.33 3.32
N THR A 140 -8.51 -0.60 4.26
CA THR A 140 -9.19 -1.90 4.28
C THR A 140 -10.71 -1.71 4.48
N VAL A 141 -11.11 -0.87 5.45
CA VAL A 141 -12.53 -0.55 5.67
C VAL A 141 -13.16 0.14 4.45
N VAL A 142 -12.43 1.03 3.79
CA VAL A 142 -12.91 1.70 2.56
C VAL A 142 -13.11 0.68 1.44
N LEU A 143 -12.23 -0.30 1.29
CA LEU A 143 -12.41 -1.40 0.34
C LEU A 143 -13.64 -2.24 0.65
N ASP A 144 -13.85 -2.63 1.90
CA ASP A 144 -15.02 -3.43 2.32
C ASP A 144 -16.34 -2.67 2.06
N LYS A 145 -16.30 -1.33 2.12
CA LYS A 145 -17.43 -0.45 1.85
C LYS A 145 -17.57 -0.05 0.37
N CYS A 146 -16.68 -0.53 -0.51
CA CYS A 146 -16.80 -0.25 -1.94
C CYS A 146 -18.09 -0.81 -2.54
N ASP A 147 -18.75 -1.79 -1.94
CA ASP A 147 -20.01 -2.33 -2.48
C ASP A 147 -21.26 -1.60 -1.94
N TRP A 148 -21.09 -0.44 -1.30
CA TRP A 148 -22.22 0.30 -0.73
C TRP A 148 -23.18 0.83 -1.81
N PRO A 149 -24.50 0.73 -1.57
CA PRO A 149 -25.54 1.01 -2.57
C PRO A 149 -25.68 2.49 -2.96
N TYR A 150 -24.89 3.39 -2.34
CA TYR A 150 -24.92 4.83 -2.60
C TYR A 150 -23.93 5.27 -3.69
N LYS A 151 -23.27 4.33 -4.39
CA LYS A 151 -22.38 4.68 -5.51
C LYS A 151 -23.18 5.30 -6.64
N ILE A 152 -22.80 6.52 -7.04
CA ILE A 152 -23.35 7.17 -8.22
C ILE A 152 -22.93 6.32 -9.44
N PRO A 153 -23.88 5.83 -10.25
CA PRO A 153 -23.57 5.02 -11.41
C PRO A 153 -22.61 5.76 -12.36
N GLY A 154 -21.47 5.14 -12.68
CA GLY A 154 -20.46 5.72 -13.58
C GLY A 154 -19.38 6.56 -12.90
N GLU A 155 -19.42 6.76 -11.58
CA GLU A 155 -18.31 7.40 -10.87
C GLU A 155 -17.08 6.50 -10.88
N ARG A 156 -15.95 7.08 -11.29
CA ARG A 156 -14.66 6.43 -11.22
C ARG A 156 -14.16 6.53 -9.79
N GLY A 157 -13.85 5.39 -9.18
CA GLY A 157 -13.28 5.35 -7.84
C GLY A 157 -12.00 6.17 -7.76
N PHE A 158 -11.75 6.79 -6.61
CA PHE A 158 -10.53 7.57 -6.38
C PHE A 158 -9.25 6.71 -6.53
N LEU A 159 -9.31 5.43 -6.17
CA LEU A 159 -8.25 4.44 -6.35
C LEU A 159 -8.76 3.32 -7.26
N SER A 160 -7.87 2.73 -8.05
CA SER A 160 -8.11 1.44 -8.69
C SER A 160 -8.29 0.36 -7.63
N ILE A 161 -9.50 -0.20 -7.55
CA ILE A 161 -9.91 -1.17 -6.52
C ILE A 161 -9.03 -2.43 -6.61
N SER A 162 -8.82 -2.96 -7.81
CA SER A 162 -8.02 -4.17 -8.04
C SER A 162 -6.56 -3.98 -7.62
N LEU A 163 -5.98 -2.81 -7.93
CA LEU A 163 -4.62 -2.48 -7.56
C LEU A 163 -4.48 -2.31 -6.04
N LEU A 164 -5.42 -1.58 -5.42
CA LEU A 164 -5.46 -1.38 -3.97
C LEU A 164 -5.64 -2.71 -3.22
N GLN A 165 -6.55 -3.58 -3.67
CA GLN A 165 -6.74 -4.93 -3.14
C GLN A 165 -5.47 -5.76 -3.23
N SER A 166 -4.79 -5.77 -4.39
CA SER A 166 -3.55 -6.52 -4.59
C SER A 166 -2.43 -6.03 -3.66
N LEU A 167 -2.28 -4.71 -3.49
CA LEU A 167 -1.29 -4.14 -2.58
C LEU A 167 -1.60 -4.49 -1.14
N LEU A 168 -2.85 -4.27 -0.70
CA LEU A 168 -3.25 -4.56 0.67
C LEU A 168 -3.13 -6.04 1.00
N LYS A 169 -3.49 -6.95 0.08
CA LYS A 169 -3.30 -8.40 0.26
C LYS A 169 -1.83 -8.76 0.54
N ARG A 170 -0.89 -8.14 -0.19
CA ARG A 170 0.55 -8.36 0.04
C ARG A 170 1.02 -7.77 1.37
N ILE A 171 0.51 -6.61 1.77
CA ILE A 171 0.84 -5.98 3.05
C ILE A 171 0.29 -6.83 4.21
N TRP A 172 -0.98 -7.22 4.13
CA TRP A 172 -1.65 -8.06 5.14
C TRP A 172 -0.93 -9.39 5.34
N LYS A 173 -0.49 -10.05 4.27
CA LYS A 173 0.33 -11.27 4.38
C LYS A 173 1.57 -11.05 5.27
N ARG A 174 2.26 -9.91 5.14
CA ARG A 174 3.41 -9.59 6.01
C ARG A 174 2.97 -9.25 7.44
N CYS A 175 1.83 -8.58 7.61
CA CYS A 175 1.26 -8.32 8.92
C CYS A 175 0.86 -9.62 9.65
N ASP A 176 0.38 -10.63 8.93
CA ASP A 176 0.05 -11.95 9.49
C ASP A 176 1.32 -12.67 9.98
N GLU A 177 2.39 -12.61 9.19
CA GLU A 177 3.72 -13.15 9.58
C GLU A 177 4.25 -12.46 10.85
N GLN A 178 4.10 -11.13 10.96
CA GLN A 178 4.44 -10.40 12.18
C GLN A 178 3.54 -10.76 13.36
N PHE A 179 2.23 -10.89 13.14
CA PHE A 179 1.30 -11.31 14.19
C PHE A 179 1.65 -12.68 14.75
N ALA A 180 1.99 -13.65 13.88
CA ALA A 180 2.45 -14.97 14.31
C ALA A 180 3.69 -14.90 15.20
N ARG A 181 4.65 -14.01 14.88
CA ARG A 181 5.87 -13.78 15.67
C ARG A 181 5.59 -13.16 17.05
N TYR A 182 4.66 -12.21 17.13
CA TYR A 182 4.32 -11.49 18.38
C TYR A 182 3.11 -12.10 19.12
N LYS A 183 2.58 -13.22 18.65
CA LYS A 183 1.43 -13.92 19.24
C LYS A 183 1.52 -14.12 20.76
N PRO A 184 2.66 -14.54 21.35
CA PRO A 184 2.76 -14.69 22.81
C PRO A 184 2.53 -13.37 23.57
N ILE A 185 3.06 -12.26 23.04
CA ILE A 185 2.92 -10.92 23.64
C ILE A 185 1.48 -10.41 23.51
N VAL A 186 0.84 -10.69 22.38
CA VAL A 186 -0.58 -10.37 22.17
C VAL A 186 -1.48 -11.17 23.13
N HIS A 187 -1.21 -12.46 23.32
CA HIS A 187 -1.94 -13.30 24.28
C HIS A 187 -1.81 -12.76 25.71
N GLN A 188 -0.59 -12.38 26.11
CA GLN A 188 -0.34 -11.76 27.42
C GLN A 188 -1.12 -10.45 27.58
N TYR A 189 -1.15 -9.58 26.55
CA TYR A 189 -1.91 -8.34 26.55
C TYR A 189 -3.42 -8.58 26.74
N LEU A 190 -3.99 -9.57 26.05
CA LEU A 190 -5.41 -9.89 26.13
C LEU A 190 -5.81 -10.59 27.44
N ASN A 191 -4.85 -10.85 28.34
CA ASN A 191 -5.02 -11.72 29.52
C ASN A 191 -5.63 -13.08 29.15
N LEU A 192 -5.39 -13.52 27.91
CA LEU A 192 -5.52 -14.91 27.53
C LEU A 192 -4.38 -15.61 28.25
N ARG A 193 -4.58 -15.94 29.54
CA ARG A 193 -3.85 -17.04 30.17
C ARG A 193 -3.85 -18.13 29.11
N THR A 194 -2.69 -18.67 28.78
CA THR A 194 -2.58 -19.92 28.05
C THR A 194 -3.64 -20.84 28.64
N ILE A 195 -4.77 -20.95 27.95
CA ILE A 195 -5.83 -21.89 28.30
C ILE A 195 -5.07 -23.18 28.24
N SER A 196 -4.90 -23.78 29.43
CA SER A 196 -4.17 -25.01 29.68
C SER A 196 -4.14 -25.83 28.42
N ASP A 197 -3.00 -25.83 27.73
CA ASP A 197 -2.80 -26.77 26.65
C ASP A 197 -2.87 -28.13 27.36
N PRO A 198 -3.86 -29.01 27.07
CA PRO A 198 -3.90 -30.32 27.71
C PRO A 198 -2.66 -31.17 27.35
N ASN A 199 -1.79 -30.67 26.47
CA ASN A 199 -0.50 -31.25 26.11
C ASN A 199 0.72 -30.60 26.80
N GLU A 200 0.55 -29.74 27.81
CA GLU A 200 1.68 -29.19 28.61
C GLU A 200 2.51 -30.26 29.33
N GLY A 201 2.12 -31.54 29.27
CA GLY A 201 2.89 -32.69 29.74
C GLY A 201 3.37 -33.68 28.67
N LEU A 202 3.15 -33.45 27.37
CA LEU A 202 3.35 -34.48 26.34
C LEU A 202 4.07 -34.06 25.05
N VAL A 203 4.75 -32.90 25.04
CA VAL A 203 5.76 -32.62 23.99
C VAL A 203 7.15 -32.64 24.61
N GLY A 204 7.70 -33.85 24.69
CA GLY A 204 9.12 -34.05 24.92
C GLY A 204 9.95 -33.45 23.79
N GLU A 205 11.09 -32.86 24.16
CA GLU A 205 12.40 -32.89 23.50
C GLU A 205 12.56 -32.71 21.97
N SER A 206 11.53 -32.41 21.18
CA SER A 206 11.67 -32.33 19.71
C SER A 206 10.97 -31.14 19.08
N SER A 207 11.40 -29.93 19.43
CA SER A 207 11.41 -28.78 18.50
C SER A 207 12.39 -27.72 18.98
N ARG A 208 13.68 -28.07 18.94
CA ARG A 208 14.74 -27.09 18.68
C ARG A 208 14.45 -26.53 17.28
N ASP A 209 13.90 -25.32 17.19
CA ASP A 209 14.11 -24.35 16.10
C ASP A 209 13.27 -23.06 16.27
N CYS A 210 13.08 -22.63 17.50
CA CYS A 210 12.83 -21.22 17.80
C CYS A 210 13.72 -20.88 18.99
N PRO A 211 14.69 -19.97 18.86
CA PRO A 211 15.39 -19.48 20.02
C PRO A 211 14.35 -18.69 20.83
N MET A 212 13.72 -19.35 21.80
CA MET A 212 13.21 -18.67 22.97
C MET A 212 14.44 -18.06 23.65
N GLU A 213 14.73 -16.80 23.31
CA GLU A 213 15.79 -16.01 23.91
C GLU A 213 15.37 -15.65 25.35
N THR A 214 15.48 -16.61 26.25
CA THR A 214 15.16 -16.52 27.69
C THR A 214 16.24 -15.82 28.53
N GLU A 215 17.08 -14.95 27.95
CA GLU A 215 18.16 -14.28 28.70
C GLU A 215 18.23 -12.75 28.59
N ASN A 216 17.24 -12.07 27.99
CA ASN A 216 17.34 -10.62 27.75
C ASN A 216 16.07 -9.80 28.08
N GLU A 217 15.38 -10.13 29.18
CA GLU A 217 14.26 -9.29 29.69
C GLU A 217 14.69 -7.91 30.21
N SER A 218 15.99 -7.68 30.39
CA SER A 218 16.56 -6.43 30.93
C SER A 218 16.94 -5.38 29.88
N ASN A 219 16.77 -5.64 28.57
CA ASN A 219 17.11 -4.67 27.54
C ASN A 219 15.95 -3.68 27.27
N PRO A 220 16.07 -2.39 27.66
CA PRO A 220 15.00 -1.41 27.50
C PRO A 220 14.63 -1.14 26.04
N GLU A 221 15.58 -1.28 25.11
CA GLU A 221 15.35 -1.05 23.69
C GLU A 221 14.47 -2.13 23.08
N ARG A 222 14.69 -3.39 23.47
CA ARG A 222 13.89 -4.53 23.04
C ARG A 222 12.46 -4.46 23.59
N ARG A 223 12.31 -4.05 24.85
CA ARG A 223 10.99 -3.82 25.45
C ARG A 223 10.23 -2.72 24.70
N ARG A 224 10.92 -1.64 24.32
CA ARG A 224 10.34 -0.56 23.51
C ARG A 224 9.88 -1.08 22.14
N GLU A 225 10.69 -1.90 21.47
CA GLU A 225 10.33 -2.52 20.19
C GLU A 225 9.08 -3.40 20.32
N HIS A 226 9.02 -4.27 21.34
CA HIS A 226 7.86 -5.13 21.60
C HIS A 226 6.58 -4.32 21.84
N LEU A 227 6.66 -3.24 22.63
CA LEU A 227 5.51 -2.36 22.88
C LEU A 227 5.06 -1.64 21.61
N LEU A 228 5.99 -1.15 20.79
CA LEU A 228 5.66 -0.49 19.52
C LEU A 228 4.97 -1.45 18.55
N ASN A 229 5.43 -2.69 18.46
CA ASN A 229 4.81 -3.70 17.60
C ASN A 229 3.46 -4.17 18.13
N LEU A 230 3.31 -4.31 19.45
CA LEU A 230 2.02 -4.62 20.08
C LEU A 230 0.97 -3.55 19.75
N VAL A 231 1.28 -2.26 19.90
CA VAL A 231 0.34 -1.16 19.58
C VAL A 231 -0.10 -1.20 18.12
N LYS A 232 0.79 -1.52 17.18
CA LYS A 232 0.44 -1.66 15.76
C LYS A 232 -0.52 -2.82 15.54
N LEU A 233 -0.25 -3.98 16.14
CA LEU A 233 -1.11 -5.15 16.02
C LEU A 233 -2.50 -4.91 16.64
N ILE A 234 -2.57 -4.17 17.75
CA ILE A 234 -3.84 -3.75 18.33
C ILE A 234 -4.68 -2.96 17.32
N VAL A 235 -4.06 -1.99 16.64
CA VAL A 235 -4.76 -1.16 15.63
C VAL A 235 -5.14 -1.97 14.38
N LEU A 236 -4.23 -2.79 13.85
CA LEU A 236 -4.46 -3.55 12.62
C LEU A 236 -5.58 -4.58 12.81
N TYR A 237 -5.51 -5.36 13.88
CA TYR A 237 -6.44 -6.46 14.16
C TYR A 237 -7.64 -6.05 15.02
N ASP A 238 -7.76 -4.77 15.35
CA ASP A 238 -8.89 -4.23 16.13
C ASP A 238 -9.03 -4.95 17.48
N LEU A 239 -7.89 -5.14 18.17
CA LEU A 239 -7.86 -5.87 19.42
C LEU A 239 -8.49 -5.05 20.55
N PRO A 240 -9.30 -5.66 21.43
CA PRO A 240 -9.97 -4.94 22.50
C PRO A 240 -8.98 -4.38 23.53
N TYR A 241 -9.39 -3.29 24.19
CA TYR A 241 -8.69 -2.77 25.36
C TYR A 241 -9.15 -3.52 26.62
N GLY A 242 -8.28 -4.36 27.18
CA GLY A 242 -8.50 -5.04 28.48
C GLY A 242 -8.78 -6.55 28.39
N THR A 243 -9.13 -7.15 29.54
CA THR A 243 -9.51 -8.57 29.67
C THR A 243 -10.74 -8.86 28.84
N LEU A 244 -10.65 -9.88 27.98
CA LEU A 244 -11.82 -10.44 27.31
C LEU A 244 -12.85 -10.91 28.37
N PRO A 245 -14.14 -10.52 28.27
CA PRO A 245 -15.15 -11.06 29.17
C PRO A 245 -15.25 -12.58 28.96
N SER A 246 -15.21 -13.30 30.08
CA SER A 246 -15.08 -14.77 30.21
C SER A 246 -16.08 -15.64 29.45
N GLU A 247 -17.08 -15.07 28.76
CA GLU A 247 -18.18 -15.84 28.16
C GLU A 247 -18.49 -15.50 26.70
N ALA A 248 -17.68 -14.70 26.02
CA ALA A 248 -17.95 -14.32 24.64
C ALA A 248 -16.85 -14.75 23.68
N GLY A 249 -17.10 -15.89 23.03
CA GLY A 249 -16.80 -16.04 21.61
C GLY A 249 -15.38 -16.46 21.28
N THR A 250 -15.29 -17.56 20.54
CA THR A 250 -14.19 -17.87 19.66
C THR A 250 -13.87 -16.61 18.83
N TRP A 251 -12.82 -15.87 19.19
CA TRP A 251 -12.34 -14.79 18.34
C TRP A 251 -11.80 -15.46 17.08
N ARG A 252 -12.63 -15.49 16.05
CA ARG A 252 -12.12 -15.55 14.69
C ARG A 252 -11.29 -14.27 14.57
N ILE A 253 -9.97 -14.41 14.63
CA ILE A 253 -9.09 -13.52 13.88
C ILE A 253 -9.82 -13.34 12.56
N ILE A 254 -10.18 -12.10 12.21
CA ILE A 254 -10.73 -11.82 10.89
C ILE A 254 -9.60 -12.21 9.96
N GLN A 255 -9.59 -13.48 9.56
CA GLN A 255 -8.83 -13.96 8.44
C GLN A 255 -9.48 -13.25 7.30
N TYR A 256 -8.83 -12.15 6.92
CA TYR A 256 -9.07 -11.49 5.67
C TYR A 256 -8.73 -12.49 4.57
N ASN A 257 -9.70 -13.34 4.24
CA ASN A 257 -9.64 -14.25 3.10
C ASN A 257 -9.73 -13.38 1.84
N TYR A 258 -8.60 -12.79 1.45
CA TYR A 258 -8.38 -12.18 0.15
C TYR A 258 -7.63 -13.14 -0.75
#